data_AF-A0A2E7CWV9-F1
#
_entry.id   AF-A0A2E7CWV9-F1
#
_cell.length_a   1.000
_cell.length_b   1.000
_cell.length_c   1.000
_cell.angle_alpha   90.00
_cell.angle_beta   90.00
_cell.angle_gamma   90.00
#
_symmetry.space_group_name_H-M   'P 1'
#
loop_
_entity.id
_entity.type
_entity.pdbx_description
1 polymer ?
#
loop_
_entity_poly.entity_id
_entity_poly.type
_entity_poly.pdbx_seq_one_letter_code
_entity_poly.pdbx_strand_id
1 'polypeptide(L)'
;MARRTKAAAFRDQKSLDEFDFEFNTSVKRKQIYDLAAGDFVRKHHDAILIGPPGVGKSHLVQSIGRQLIRDGFTVYYRSIFDCVRDFLHDEAFEGHDRILNRYLKPDLLILDDMGMKQLPKKSGEFLFEIIMRRHELRSTIMTSNRPLEDWGKLIGDVPAATAILDRFLQDAELIQMTGRSYRLRGRSADKETGSTSAKPANQNPKTGQTRKPGRPANSRKKTSK
;
A
#
# COMPACT_ATOMS: atom_id res chain seq x y z
N MET A 1 2.74 2.89 -29.03
CA MET A 1 2.21 3.38 -27.74
C MET A 1 1.23 2.38 -27.11
N ALA A 2 0.04 2.13 -27.67
CA ALA A 2 -0.98 1.24 -27.07
C ALA A 2 -0.50 -0.17 -26.67
N ARG A 3 0.35 -0.81 -27.48
CA ARG A 3 0.95 -2.13 -27.16
C ARG A 3 1.79 -2.09 -25.87
N ARG A 4 2.61 -1.05 -25.68
CA ARG A 4 3.45 -0.90 -24.48
C ARG A 4 2.60 -0.61 -23.25
N THR A 5 1.58 0.23 -23.37
CA THR A 5 0.62 0.50 -22.28
C THR A 5 -0.10 -0.76 -21.82
N LYS A 6 -0.56 -1.61 -22.77
CA LYS A 6 -1.18 -2.90 -22.44
C LYS A 6 -0.19 -3.85 -21.77
N ALA A 7 1.04 -3.93 -22.29
CA ALA A 7 2.09 -4.78 -21.73
C ALA A 7 2.52 -4.35 -20.32
N ALA A 8 2.39 -3.06 -20.00
CA ALA A 8 2.74 -2.53 -18.68
C ALA A 8 1.84 -3.02 -17.55
N ALA A 9 0.65 -3.54 -17.85
CA ALA A 9 -0.26 -4.13 -16.86
C ALA A 9 -0.60 -3.21 -15.66
N PHE A 10 -0.64 -1.89 -15.88
CA PHE A 10 -1.07 -0.95 -14.85
C PHE A 10 -2.45 -1.30 -14.30
N ARG A 11 -2.60 -1.20 -12.98
CA ARG A 11 -3.88 -1.38 -12.29
C ARG A 11 -4.87 -0.30 -12.68
N ASP A 12 -4.40 0.95 -12.72
CA ASP A 12 -5.20 2.12 -13.00
C ASP A 12 -4.58 2.95 -14.14
N GLN A 13 -5.41 3.66 -14.89
CA GLN A 13 -4.97 4.50 -16.01
C GLN A 13 -4.82 5.97 -15.57
N LYS A 14 -4.02 6.24 -14.53
CA LYS A 14 -3.84 7.58 -13.95
C LYS A 14 -2.79 8.43 -14.67
N SER A 15 -2.92 9.75 -14.66
CA SER A 15 -1.91 10.67 -15.22
C SER A 15 -1.26 11.54 -14.14
N LEU A 16 -0.17 12.25 -14.48
CA LEU A 16 0.51 13.13 -13.53
C LEU A 16 -0.30 14.41 -13.27
N ASP A 17 -1.01 14.91 -14.29
CA ASP A 17 -1.92 16.04 -14.22
C ASP A 17 -3.13 15.80 -13.28
N GLU A 18 -3.54 14.54 -13.10
CA GLU A 18 -4.58 14.17 -12.13
C GLU A 18 -4.08 14.17 -10.67
N PHE A 19 -2.78 14.33 -10.40
CA PHE A 19 -2.25 14.35 -9.05
C PHE A 19 -2.38 15.74 -8.40
N ASP A 20 -3.15 15.82 -7.33
CA ASP A 20 -3.37 17.04 -6.56
C ASP A 20 -2.22 17.29 -5.56
N PHE A 21 -1.18 18.00 -6.02
CA PHE A 21 -0.04 18.39 -5.19
C PHE A 21 -0.39 19.43 -4.12
N GLU A 22 -1.53 20.13 -4.23
CA GLU A 22 -1.99 21.04 -3.17
C GLU A 22 -2.59 20.26 -2.01
N PHE A 23 -3.26 19.13 -2.32
CA PHE A 23 -3.74 18.22 -1.29
C PHE A 23 -2.59 17.53 -0.54
N ASN A 24 -1.51 17.15 -1.23
CA ASN A 24 -0.32 16.57 -0.62
C ASN A 24 0.95 17.40 -0.88
N THR A 25 1.15 18.42 -0.06
CA THR A 25 2.29 19.33 -0.12
C THR A 25 3.63 18.71 0.27
N SER A 26 3.63 17.52 0.89
CA SER A 26 4.88 16.80 1.20
C SER A 26 5.61 16.32 -0.06
N VAL A 27 4.88 16.20 -1.17
CA VAL A 27 5.41 15.70 -2.44
C VAL A 27 5.99 16.85 -3.24
N LYS A 28 7.30 16.85 -3.41
CA LYS A 28 8.01 17.86 -4.19
C LYS A 28 7.74 17.65 -5.69
N ARG A 29 7.01 18.57 -6.32
CA ARG A 29 6.71 18.54 -7.77
C ARG A 29 7.96 18.27 -8.61
N LYS A 30 9.03 19.05 -8.40
CA LYS A 30 10.29 18.91 -9.14
C LYS A 30 10.79 17.47 -9.14
N GLN A 31 10.81 16.84 -7.97
CA GLN A 31 11.30 15.47 -7.79
C GLN A 31 10.49 14.45 -8.61
N ILE A 32 9.16 14.57 -8.61
CA ILE A 32 8.28 13.71 -9.40
C ILE A 32 8.46 13.92 -10.91
N TYR A 33 8.62 15.17 -11.34
CA TYR A 33 8.85 15.50 -12.75
C TYR A 33 10.24 15.07 -13.23
N ASP A 34 11.26 15.14 -12.38
CA ASP A 34 12.60 14.62 -12.67
C ASP A 34 12.56 13.09 -12.91
N LEU A 35 11.83 12.34 -12.07
CA LEU A 35 11.58 10.91 -12.31
C LEU A 35 10.79 10.68 -13.61
N ALA A 36 9.76 11.49 -13.86
CA ALA A 36 8.95 11.38 -15.08
C ALA A 36 9.75 11.67 -16.36
N ALA A 37 10.81 12.47 -16.27
CA ALA A 37 11.72 12.73 -17.39
C ALA A 37 12.58 11.50 -17.76
N GLY A 38 12.76 10.56 -16.83
CA GLY A 38 13.36 9.24 -17.11
C GLY A 38 14.88 9.17 -17.10
N ASP A 39 15.58 10.19 -16.59
CA ASP A 39 17.05 10.15 -16.50
C ASP A 39 17.54 9.02 -15.60
N PHE A 40 16.82 8.72 -14.52
CA PHE A 40 17.14 7.60 -13.64
C PHE A 40 17.07 6.25 -14.38
N VAL A 41 16.10 6.08 -15.29
CA VAL A 41 15.97 4.86 -16.13
C VAL A 41 17.16 4.69 -17.06
N ARG A 42 17.61 5.80 -17.68
CA ARG A 42 18.78 5.80 -18.56
C ARG A 42 20.08 5.50 -17.82
N LYS A 43 20.17 5.87 -16.55
CA LYS A 43 21.32 5.61 -15.68
C LYS A 43 21.25 4.28 -14.94
N HIS A 44 20.15 3.53 -15.08
CA HIS A 44 19.89 2.29 -14.33
C HIS A 44 19.85 2.48 -12.81
N HIS A 45 19.40 3.67 -12.38
CA HIS A 45 19.15 3.98 -10.98
C HIS A 45 17.75 3.53 -10.58
N ASP A 46 17.52 3.35 -9.29
CA ASP A 46 16.24 2.92 -8.73
C ASP A 46 15.48 4.08 -8.07
N ALA A 47 14.23 3.87 -7.68
CA ALA A 47 13.54 4.81 -6.80
C ALA A 47 12.54 4.13 -5.86
N ILE A 48 12.29 4.74 -4.71
CA ILE A 48 11.33 4.22 -3.74
C ILE A 48 10.47 5.30 -3.14
N LEU A 49 9.15 5.06 -3.17
CA LEU A 49 8.17 5.93 -2.52
C LEU A 49 7.72 5.28 -1.21
N ILE A 50 7.91 5.97 -0.10
CA ILE A 50 7.62 5.47 1.25
C ILE A 50 6.63 6.41 1.93
N GLY A 51 5.58 5.86 2.54
CA GLY A 51 4.61 6.67 3.26
C GLY A 51 3.34 5.90 3.63
N PRO A 52 2.43 6.46 4.43
CA PRO A 52 1.23 5.75 4.85
C PRO A 52 0.26 5.47 3.67
N PRO A 53 -0.72 4.57 3.84
CA PRO A 53 -1.71 4.30 2.80
C PRO A 53 -2.51 5.54 2.40
N GLY A 54 -2.80 5.67 1.11
CA GLY A 54 -3.69 6.72 0.59
C GLY A 54 -3.03 8.08 0.32
N VAL A 55 -1.72 8.24 0.53
CA VAL A 55 -0.99 9.50 0.22
C VAL A 55 -0.63 9.67 -1.26
N GLY A 56 -0.93 8.67 -2.11
CA GLY A 56 -0.80 8.77 -3.57
C GLY A 56 0.41 8.07 -4.19
N LYS A 57 1.16 7.24 -3.45
CA LYS A 57 2.31 6.46 -3.98
C LYS A 57 1.99 5.71 -5.28
N SER A 58 0.97 4.85 -5.24
CA SER A 58 0.56 4.02 -6.39
C SER A 58 0.05 4.85 -7.57
N HIS A 59 -0.50 6.05 -7.33
CA HIS A 59 -0.87 6.98 -8.39
C HIS A 59 0.40 7.48 -9.08
N LEU A 60 1.35 8.02 -8.31
CA LEU A 60 2.57 8.61 -8.84
C LEU A 60 3.40 7.62 -9.65
N VAL A 61 3.67 6.41 -9.12
CA VAL A 61 4.51 5.44 -9.84
C VAL A 61 3.88 4.97 -11.16
N GLN A 62 2.56 4.79 -11.20
CA GLN A 62 1.86 4.43 -12.44
C GLN A 62 1.83 5.60 -13.43
N SER A 63 1.62 6.83 -12.95
CA SER A 63 1.65 8.02 -13.79
C SER A 63 3.05 8.30 -14.37
N ILE A 64 4.11 8.14 -13.58
CA ILE A 64 5.51 8.18 -14.04
C ILE A 64 5.73 7.10 -15.11
N GLY A 65 5.36 5.84 -14.83
CA GLY A 65 5.50 4.75 -15.79
C GLY A 65 4.79 5.02 -17.11
N ARG A 66 3.61 5.65 -17.08
CA ARG A 66 2.88 6.04 -18.30
C ARG A 66 3.58 7.13 -19.08
N GLN A 67 4.15 8.12 -18.40
CA GLN A 67 4.96 9.14 -19.06
C GLN A 67 6.18 8.50 -19.74
N LEU A 68 6.89 7.62 -19.05
CA LEU A 68 8.04 6.91 -19.63
C LEU A 68 7.67 6.04 -20.83
N ILE A 69 6.48 5.43 -20.85
CA ILE A 69 5.98 4.71 -22.04
C ILE A 69 5.79 5.66 -23.24
N ARG A 70 5.34 6.90 -22.99
CA ARG A 70 5.22 7.93 -24.05
C ARG A 70 6.60 8.29 -24.58
N ASP A 71 7.60 8.33 -23.70
CA ASP A 71 8.99 8.64 -24.03
C ASP A 71 9.76 7.44 -24.63
N GLY A 72 9.07 6.31 -24.84
CA GLY A 72 9.58 5.17 -25.59
C GLY A 72 10.01 3.96 -24.76
N PHE A 73 10.08 4.09 -23.43
CA PHE A 73 10.47 3.01 -22.53
C PHE A 73 9.45 1.88 -22.46
N THR A 74 9.94 0.69 -22.17
CA THR A 74 9.13 -0.45 -21.75
C THR A 74 8.99 -0.45 -20.23
N VAL A 75 7.76 -0.57 -19.75
CA VAL A 75 7.45 -0.56 -18.32
C VAL A 75 6.64 -1.81 -18.01
N TYR A 76 6.82 -2.38 -16.83
CA TYR A 76 5.96 -3.43 -16.28
C TYR A 76 5.61 -3.13 -14.83
N TYR A 77 4.33 -3.19 -14.51
CA TYR A 77 3.79 -2.92 -13.18
C TYR A 77 3.20 -4.20 -12.59
N ARG A 78 3.53 -4.49 -11.32
CA ARG A 78 2.84 -5.48 -10.50
C ARG A 78 2.77 -5.02 -9.05
N SER A 79 1.72 -5.44 -8.34
CA SER A 79 1.78 -5.42 -6.88
C SER A 79 2.79 -6.45 -6.39
N ILE A 80 3.40 -6.23 -5.22
CA ILE A 80 4.34 -7.17 -4.62
C ILE A 80 3.69 -8.55 -4.38
N PHE A 81 2.40 -8.56 -4.01
CA PHE A 81 1.64 -9.79 -3.77
C PHE A 81 1.38 -10.56 -5.05
N ASP A 82 1.06 -9.85 -6.13
CA ASP A 82 0.85 -10.47 -7.43
C ASP A 82 2.16 -10.94 -8.06
N CYS A 83 3.26 -10.24 -7.79
CA CYS A 83 4.61 -10.70 -8.12
C CYS A 83 4.89 -12.05 -7.47
N VAL A 84 4.80 -12.15 -6.15
CA VAL A 84 5.01 -13.41 -5.43
C VAL A 84 4.06 -14.50 -5.94
N ARG A 85 2.79 -14.16 -6.17
CA ARG A 85 1.79 -15.10 -6.68
C ARG A 85 2.20 -15.70 -8.03
N ASP A 86 2.73 -14.88 -8.94
CA ASP A 86 3.16 -15.33 -10.27
C ASP A 86 4.25 -16.40 -10.15
N PHE A 87 5.23 -16.23 -9.25
CA PHE A 87 6.30 -17.23 -9.04
C PHE A 87 5.82 -18.48 -8.29
N LEU A 88 4.96 -18.33 -7.27
CA LEU A 88 4.42 -19.46 -6.52
C LEU A 88 3.56 -20.41 -7.39
N HIS A 89 2.85 -19.87 -8.38
CA HIS A 89 2.06 -20.72 -9.28
C HIS A 89 2.95 -21.53 -10.23
N ASP A 90 4.19 -21.12 -10.48
CA ASP A 90 5.04 -21.65 -11.55
C ASP A 90 6.17 -22.58 -11.07
N GLU A 91 6.53 -22.55 -9.77
CA GLU A 91 7.27 -23.66 -9.12
C GLU A 91 6.61 -25.03 -9.40
N ALA A 92 5.31 -25.03 -9.72
CA ALA A 92 4.56 -26.23 -10.06
C ALA A 92 4.64 -26.67 -11.54
N PHE A 93 5.16 -25.86 -12.47
CA PHE A 93 5.00 -26.07 -13.93
C PHE A 93 6.25 -25.83 -14.81
N GLU A 94 7.47 -25.83 -14.25
CA GLU A 94 8.75 -25.71 -15.01
C GLU A 94 8.94 -24.40 -15.82
N GLY A 95 8.15 -23.35 -15.54
CA GLY A 95 8.14 -22.09 -16.29
C GLY A 95 8.98 -20.93 -15.73
N HIS A 96 9.75 -21.14 -14.66
CA HIS A 96 10.36 -20.06 -13.84
C HIS A 96 11.09 -18.99 -14.67
N ASP A 97 11.91 -19.40 -15.63
CA ASP A 97 12.65 -18.49 -16.51
C ASP A 97 11.73 -17.61 -17.36
N ARG A 98 10.58 -18.12 -17.79
CA ARG A 98 9.62 -17.36 -18.59
C ARG A 98 8.97 -16.28 -17.75
N ILE A 99 8.58 -16.59 -16.52
CA ILE A 99 8.01 -15.59 -15.60
C ILE A 99 9.08 -14.58 -15.23
N LEU A 100 10.26 -15.03 -14.82
CA LEU A 100 11.35 -14.16 -14.44
C LEU A 100 11.72 -13.17 -15.56
N ASN A 101 11.80 -13.64 -16.80
CA ASN A 101 12.03 -12.78 -17.96
C ASN A 101 10.99 -11.66 -18.13
N ARG A 102 9.75 -11.85 -17.65
CA ARG A 102 8.72 -10.79 -17.66
C ARG A 102 9.09 -9.64 -16.71
N TYR A 103 9.78 -9.94 -15.61
CA TYR A 103 10.26 -8.95 -14.64
C TYR A 103 11.62 -8.37 -15.01
N LEU A 104 12.49 -9.12 -15.71
CA LEU A 104 13.85 -8.68 -16.03
C LEU A 104 13.95 -7.83 -17.31
N LYS A 105 13.12 -8.09 -18.32
CA LYS A 105 13.22 -7.43 -19.64
C LYS A 105 12.81 -5.96 -19.70
N PRO A 106 11.79 -5.47 -18.95
CA PRO A 106 11.35 -4.08 -19.04
C PRO A 106 12.45 -3.11 -18.63
N ASP A 107 12.53 -1.97 -19.31
CA ASP A 107 13.44 -0.87 -18.95
C ASP A 107 13.16 -0.39 -17.52
N LEU A 108 11.88 -0.32 -17.15
CA LEU A 108 11.43 -0.03 -15.79
C LEU A 108 10.48 -1.13 -15.27
N LEU A 109 10.81 -1.69 -14.10
CA LEU A 109 9.90 -2.51 -13.31
C LEU A 109 9.31 -1.68 -12.16
N ILE A 110 8.00 -1.75 -11.94
CA ILE A 110 7.34 -1.14 -10.79
C ILE A 110 6.77 -2.25 -9.91
N LEU A 111 7.26 -2.34 -8.67
CA LEU A 111 6.74 -3.23 -7.61
C LEU A 111 6.03 -2.41 -6.54
N ASP A 112 4.71 -2.49 -6.54
CA ASP A 112 3.84 -1.63 -5.74
C ASP A 112 3.28 -2.33 -4.49
N ASP A 113 2.84 -1.54 -3.50
CA ASP A 113 2.12 -1.97 -2.30
C ASP A 113 2.91 -2.83 -1.29
N MET A 114 4.23 -2.65 -1.15
CA MET A 114 4.97 -3.28 -0.04
C MET A 114 4.46 -2.79 1.32
N GLY A 115 4.51 -3.65 2.35
CA GLY A 115 4.15 -3.28 3.72
C GLY A 115 2.65 -3.29 4.07
N MET A 116 1.79 -3.81 3.20
CA MET A 116 0.35 -3.98 3.51
C MET A 116 0.08 -5.21 4.40
N LYS A 117 0.79 -6.31 4.17
CA LYS A 117 0.68 -7.60 4.89
C LYS A 117 2.05 -8.30 4.83
N GLN A 118 2.25 -9.30 5.68
CA GLN A 118 3.38 -10.22 5.52
C GLN A 118 3.26 -10.97 4.19
N LEU A 119 4.39 -11.18 3.54
CA LEU A 119 4.47 -11.97 2.32
C LEU A 119 4.45 -13.47 2.65
N PRO A 120 3.99 -14.32 1.72
CA PRO A 120 4.15 -15.77 1.82
C PRO A 120 5.61 -16.20 2.07
N LYS A 121 5.81 -17.43 2.57
CA LYS A 121 7.16 -18.02 2.64
C LYS A 121 7.82 -18.06 1.26
N LYS A 122 9.16 -18.07 1.21
CA LYS A 122 10.00 -17.97 -0.01
C LYS A 122 9.87 -16.68 -0.83
N SER A 123 8.99 -15.74 -0.46
CA SER A 123 8.85 -14.48 -1.20
C SER A 123 10.15 -13.68 -1.28
N GLY A 124 10.97 -13.76 -0.23
CA GLY A 124 12.28 -13.11 -0.18
C GLY A 124 13.21 -13.59 -1.30
N GLU A 125 13.19 -14.88 -1.63
CA GLU A 125 14.05 -15.48 -2.67
C GLU A 125 13.69 -14.93 -4.06
N PHE A 126 12.40 -14.87 -4.40
CA PHE A 126 11.94 -14.34 -5.68
C PHE A 126 12.24 -12.85 -5.83
N LEU A 127 11.98 -12.07 -4.77
CA LEU A 127 12.27 -10.63 -4.78
C LEU A 127 13.77 -10.38 -4.86
N PHE A 128 14.56 -11.15 -4.11
CA PHE A 128 16.01 -11.09 -4.18
C PHE A 128 16.50 -11.36 -5.59
N GLU A 129 16.07 -12.45 -6.24
CA GLU A 129 16.50 -12.79 -7.60
C GLU A 129 16.17 -11.66 -8.60
N ILE A 130 14.98 -11.07 -8.52
CA ILE A 130 14.58 -9.96 -9.41
C ILE A 130 15.49 -8.75 -9.18
N ILE A 131 15.66 -8.31 -7.93
CA ILE A 131 16.43 -7.09 -7.61
C ILE A 131 17.90 -7.30 -7.97
N MET A 132 18.47 -8.45 -7.61
CA MET A 132 19.83 -8.85 -7.95
C MET A 132 20.12 -8.76 -9.45
N ARG A 133 19.23 -9.33 -10.27
CA ARG A 133 19.45 -9.44 -11.72
C ARG A 133 19.11 -8.15 -12.47
N ARG A 134 18.48 -7.18 -11.82
CA ARG A 134 18.19 -5.85 -12.37
C ARG A 134 19.20 -4.79 -11.93
N HIS A 135 19.83 -4.95 -10.78
CA HIS A 135 20.82 -4.04 -10.23
C HIS A 135 21.86 -3.61 -11.29
N GLU A 136 22.06 -2.30 -11.45
CA GLU A 136 22.95 -1.66 -12.43
C GLU A 136 22.69 -1.98 -13.92
N LEU A 137 21.66 -2.78 -14.22
CA LEU A 137 21.30 -3.19 -15.59
C LEU A 137 19.98 -2.57 -16.05
N ARG A 138 19.01 -2.44 -15.16
CA ARG A 138 17.66 -1.94 -15.42
C ARG A 138 17.03 -1.35 -14.16
N SER A 139 16.23 -0.30 -14.32
CA SER A 139 15.67 0.42 -13.19
C SER A 139 14.43 -0.22 -12.58
N THR A 140 14.26 -0.04 -11.29
CA THR A 140 13.15 -0.54 -10.49
C THR A 140 12.60 0.59 -9.63
N ILE A 141 11.27 0.75 -9.64
CA ILE A 141 10.57 1.57 -8.66
C ILE A 141 9.83 0.68 -7.69
N MET A 142 9.97 0.95 -6.40
CA MET A 142 9.18 0.29 -5.36
C MET A 142 8.30 1.28 -4.61
N THR A 143 7.19 0.80 -4.04
CA THR A 143 6.44 1.58 -3.03
C THR A 143 6.31 0.79 -1.73
N SER A 144 6.37 1.50 -0.59
CA SER A 144 6.21 0.90 0.73
C SER A 144 5.24 1.70 1.59
N ASN A 145 4.35 0.97 2.26
CA ASN A 145 3.45 1.48 3.31
C ASN A 145 4.07 1.41 4.71
N ARG A 146 5.28 0.88 4.83
CA ARG A 146 6.05 0.73 6.06
C ARG A 146 7.46 1.29 5.89
N PRO A 147 8.13 1.67 6.99
CA PRO A 147 9.56 1.95 6.96
C PRO A 147 10.39 0.76 6.43
N LEU A 148 11.60 1.01 5.94
CA LEU A 148 12.44 -0.02 5.32
C LEU A 148 12.95 -1.04 6.35
N GLU A 149 13.18 -0.60 7.58
CA GLU A 149 13.56 -1.44 8.71
C GLU A 149 12.52 -2.54 9.03
N ASP A 150 11.26 -2.35 8.63
CA ASP A 150 10.22 -3.36 8.81
C ASP A 150 10.26 -4.47 7.74
N TRP A 151 11.05 -4.32 6.67
CA TRP A 151 11.05 -5.27 5.54
C TRP A 151 11.48 -6.68 5.94
N GLY A 152 12.41 -6.82 6.89
CA GLY A 152 12.78 -8.14 7.43
C GLY A 152 11.58 -8.90 8.01
N LYS A 153 10.71 -8.20 8.75
CA LYS A 153 9.47 -8.78 9.31
C LYS A 153 8.42 -9.04 8.24
N LEU A 154 8.33 -8.18 7.23
CA LEU A 154 7.33 -8.30 6.15
C LEU A 154 7.66 -9.43 5.19
N ILE A 155 8.94 -9.61 4.87
CA ILE A 155 9.45 -10.69 4.01
C ILE A 155 9.51 -12.02 4.78
N GLY A 156 9.72 -11.96 6.10
CA GLY A 156 9.89 -13.15 6.95
C GLY A 156 11.31 -13.74 6.88
N ASP A 157 12.26 -13.00 6.30
CA ASP A 157 13.65 -13.36 6.13
C ASP A 157 14.50 -12.08 6.23
N VAL A 158 15.14 -11.87 7.38
CA VAL A 158 15.93 -10.67 7.66
C VAL A 158 17.21 -10.61 6.81
N PRO A 159 18.00 -11.69 6.67
CA PRO A 159 19.12 -11.73 5.73
C PRO A 159 18.72 -11.35 4.30
N ALA A 160 17.66 -11.96 3.75
CA ALA A 160 17.21 -11.64 2.39
C ALA A 160 16.77 -10.18 2.26
N ALA A 161 15.97 -9.69 3.22
CA ALA A 161 15.54 -8.29 3.23
C ALA A 161 16.73 -7.31 3.26
N THR A 162 17.75 -7.61 4.08
CA THR A 162 18.96 -6.78 4.18
C THR A 162 19.71 -6.77 2.85
N ALA A 163 19.89 -7.94 2.23
CA ALA A 163 20.60 -8.07 0.96
C ALA A 163 19.85 -7.45 -0.24
N ILE A 164 18.51 -7.41 -0.18
CA ILE A 164 17.67 -6.67 -1.13
C ILE A 164 17.87 -5.17 -0.95
N LEU A 165 17.73 -4.67 0.28
CA LEU A 165 17.82 -3.24 0.57
C LEU A 165 19.21 -2.68 0.28
N ASP A 166 20.27 -3.41 0.61
CA ASP A 166 21.67 -3.03 0.35
C ASP A 166 21.89 -2.67 -1.12
N ARG A 167 21.47 -3.56 -2.02
CA ARG A 167 21.64 -3.37 -3.47
C ARG A 167 20.65 -2.38 -4.05
N PHE A 168 19.39 -2.50 -3.68
CA PHE A 168 18.35 -1.63 -4.21
C PHE A 168 18.58 -0.16 -3.81
N LEU A 169 19.11 0.10 -2.61
CA LEU A 169 19.32 1.47 -2.13
C LEU A 169 20.66 2.09 -2.54
N GLN A 170 21.57 1.34 -3.16
CA GLN A 170 22.90 1.83 -3.56
C GLN A 170 22.77 3.10 -4.43
N ASP A 171 21.89 3.07 -5.43
CA ASP A 171 21.64 4.16 -6.38
C ASP A 171 20.15 4.53 -6.48
N ALA A 172 19.40 4.39 -5.37
CA ALA A 172 17.97 4.72 -5.34
C ALA A 172 17.67 6.16 -4.93
N GLU A 173 16.73 6.77 -5.65
CA GLU A 173 16.08 7.98 -5.20
C GLU A 173 14.99 7.68 -4.17
N LEU A 174 15.11 8.22 -2.96
CA LEU A 174 14.16 8.01 -1.86
C LEU A 174 13.16 9.18 -1.75
N ILE A 175 11.88 8.87 -1.90
CA ILE A 175 10.77 9.83 -1.80
C ILE A 175 9.92 9.48 -0.58
N GLN A 176 10.06 10.27 0.49
CA GLN A 176 9.17 10.17 1.63
C GLN A 176 7.91 11.00 1.40
N MET A 177 6.75 10.36 1.56
CA MET A 177 5.44 10.97 1.43
C MET A 177 4.72 10.90 2.77
N THR A 178 4.23 12.04 3.22
CA THR A 178 3.39 12.14 4.43
C THR A 178 2.06 12.79 4.06
N GLY A 179 1.19 13.00 5.04
CA GLY A 179 -0.09 13.66 4.84
C GLY A 179 -1.30 12.74 4.95
N ARG A 180 -2.47 13.32 4.68
CA ARG A 180 -3.77 12.67 4.87
C ARG A 180 -4.08 11.71 3.72
N SER A 181 -4.87 10.68 3.99
CA SER A 181 -5.34 9.76 2.96
C SER A 181 -6.31 10.46 2.01
N TYR A 182 -5.97 10.49 0.72
CA TYR A 182 -6.83 11.00 -0.35
C TYR A 182 -8.16 10.23 -0.43
N ARG A 183 -8.15 8.93 -0.08
CA ARG A 183 -9.34 8.06 -0.11
C ARG A 183 -10.42 8.46 0.91
N LEU A 184 -10.06 9.28 1.90
CA LEU A 184 -10.97 9.78 2.93
C LEU A 184 -11.42 11.23 2.66
N ARG A 185 -10.96 11.84 1.55
CA ARG A 185 -11.40 13.18 1.11
C ARG A 185 -12.92 13.16 0.94
N GLY A 186 -13.62 14.02 1.68
CA GLY A 186 -15.09 14.10 1.72
C GLY A 186 -15.75 13.42 2.92
N ARG A 187 -15.16 12.36 3.52
CA ARG A 187 -15.75 11.70 4.71
C ARG A 187 -15.51 12.44 6.03
N SER A 188 -14.51 13.32 6.07
CA SER A 188 -14.22 14.17 7.24
C SER A 188 -15.05 15.46 7.26
N ALA A 189 -15.65 15.89 6.14
CA ALA A 189 -16.49 17.09 6.10
C ALA A 189 -17.86 16.87 6.78
N ASP A 190 -18.33 15.61 6.85
CA ASP A 190 -19.63 15.26 7.44
C ASP A 190 -19.59 14.92 8.93
N LYS A 191 -18.41 14.94 9.57
CA LYS A 191 -18.27 14.55 11.00
C LYS A 191 -18.04 15.70 11.98
N GLU A 192 -17.85 16.93 11.50
CA GLU A 192 -17.61 18.10 12.39
C GLU A 192 -18.82 19.04 12.56
N THR A 193 -19.98 18.76 11.94
CA THR A 193 -21.20 19.59 12.07
C THR A 193 -22.36 18.94 12.83
N GLY A 194 -22.13 17.81 13.51
CA GLY A 194 -23.21 16.99 14.10
C GLY A 194 -23.11 16.67 15.60
N SER A 195 -22.38 17.45 16.41
CA SER A 195 -22.33 17.23 17.86
C SER A 195 -22.30 18.53 18.65
N THR A 196 -23.44 19.23 18.65
CA THR A 196 -23.74 20.24 19.68
C THR A 196 -24.85 19.70 20.57
N SER A 197 -24.44 19.27 21.77
CA SER A 197 -25.18 19.34 23.04
C SER A 197 -26.71 19.15 23.04
N ALA A 198 -27.17 18.01 23.56
CA ALA A 198 -28.41 17.95 24.32
C ALA A 198 -28.26 16.99 25.51
N LYS A 199 -28.10 17.56 26.71
CA LYS A 199 -28.30 16.84 27.99
C LYS A 199 -29.75 16.33 28.05
N PRO A 200 -30.04 15.10 28.48
CA PRO A 200 -31.41 14.75 28.84
C PRO A 200 -31.73 15.37 30.20
N ALA A 201 -32.63 16.35 30.18
CA ALA A 201 -33.31 16.82 31.37
C ALA A 201 -34.31 15.74 31.84
N ASN A 202 -34.27 15.50 33.15
CA ASN A 202 -35.19 14.72 33.94
C ASN A 202 -36.66 15.14 33.69
N GLN A 203 -37.55 14.20 33.38
CA GLN A 203 -38.99 14.38 33.55
C GLN A 203 -39.74 13.04 33.62
N ASN A 204 -40.33 12.82 34.78
CA ASN A 204 -41.32 11.81 35.11
C ASN A 204 -42.68 12.21 34.49
N PRO A 205 -43.58 11.26 34.18
CA PRO A 205 -44.93 11.42 34.73
C PRO A 205 -45.57 10.11 35.25
N LYS A 206 -46.23 10.25 36.40
CA LYS A 206 -47.18 9.30 36.98
C LYS A 206 -48.53 9.37 36.27
N THR A 207 -49.23 8.22 36.18
CA THR A 207 -50.67 7.94 36.49
C THR A 207 -51.06 6.64 35.77
N GLY A 208 -51.81 5.66 36.30
CA GLY A 208 -52.41 5.41 37.60
C GLY A 208 -53.37 4.19 37.53
N GLN A 209 -53.32 3.32 38.55
CA GLN A 209 -54.40 2.47 39.13
C GLN A 209 -55.02 1.32 38.29
N THR A 210 -55.47 0.16 38.79
CA THR A 210 -55.61 -0.54 40.10
C THR A 210 -55.86 -2.04 39.78
N ARG A 211 -55.44 -3.04 40.57
CA ARG A 211 -56.20 -3.64 41.70
C ARG A 211 -55.36 -4.70 42.45
N LYS A 212 -55.53 -4.75 43.78
CA LYS A 212 -55.11 -5.77 44.79
C LYS A 212 -56.36 -6.62 45.17
N PRO A 213 -56.37 -7.55 46.19
CA PRO A 213 -55.29 -8.10 47.03
C PRO A 213 -55.33 -9.65 47.24
N GLY A 214 -54.28 -10.20 47.87
CA GLY A 214 -54.34 -11.47 48.61
C GLY A 214 -53.08 -11.67 49.47
N ARG A 215 -53.25 -11.82 50.80
CA ARG A 215 -52.27 -12.12 51.87
C ARG A 215 -53.00 -13.10 52.84
N PRO A 216 -52.40 -13.74 53.89
CA PRO A 216 -51.00 -13.74 54.37
C PRO A 216 -50.48 -15.09 54.97
N ALA A 217 -49.28 -15.01 55.60
CA ALA A 217 -48.68 -15.85 56.67
C ALA A 217 -48.06 -17.21 56.24
N ASN A 218 -47.00 -17.78 56.83
CA ASN A 218 -46.38 -17.70 58.16
C ASN A 218 -44.96 -18.36 58.06
N SER A 219 -43.88 -17.80 58.61
CA SER A 219 -43.22 -18.12 59.90
C SER A 219 -42.08 -19.16 59.91
N ARG A 220 -40.95 -18.71 60.50
CA ARG A 220 -40.03 -19.38 61.46
C ARG A 220 -38.96 -20.41 61.02
N LYS A 221 -37.72 -20.07 61.45
CA LYS A 221 -36.71 -20.88 62.22
C LYS A 221 -36.11 -22.11 61.49
N LYS A 222 -34.89 -22.61 61.73
CA LYS A 222 -33.71 -22.30 62.56
C LYS A 222 -32.64 -23.35 62.13
N THR A 223 -31.37 -22.99 62.33
CA THR A 223 -30.22 -23.85 62.75
C THR A 223 -29.68 -25.00 61.89
N SER A 224 -28.38 -24.84 61.58
CA SER A 224 -27.26 -25.76 61.87
C SER A 224 -27.15 -27.10 61.14
N LYS A 225 -26.08 -27.21 60.34
CA LYS A 225 -24.91 -28.03 60.68
C LYS A 225 -23.66 -27.39 60.09
#